data_AF-A0A1Y6ITP3-F1
#
_entry.id   AF-A0A1Y6ITP3-F1
#
_cell.length_a   1.000
_cell.length_b   1.000
_cell.length_c   1.000
_cell.angle_alpha   90.00
_cell.angle_beta   90.00
_cell.angle_gamma   90.00
#
_symmetry.space_group_name_H-M   'P 1'
#
loop_
_entity.id
_entity.type
_entity.pdbx_description
1 polymer ?
#
loop_
_entity_poly.entity_id
_entity_poly.type
_entity_poly.pdbx_seq_one_letter_code
_entity_poly.pdbx_strand_id
1 'polypeptide(L)'
;MKVIQKSDQALIGFFETANAEQDVVALGYDLDECDFVLTQSEQDRQYLQFLASTDWQVTRHRDQQEMGTETALSDADYQTLLTQRQKARDAIVDPNALASYRQIFS
;
A
#
# COMPACT_ATOMS: atom_id res chain seq x y z
N MET A 1 -9.49 9.14 2.63
CA MET A 1 -10.00 8.56 1.38
C MET A 1 -11.05 9.49 0.81
N LYS A 2 -11.01 9.75 -0.50
CA LYS A 2 -12.00 10.56 -1.21
C LYS A 2 -13.08 9.65 -1.79
N VAL A 3 -14.35 9.94 -1.56
CA VAL A 3 -15.46 9.18 -2.15
C VAL A 3 -16.18 10.05 -3.18
N ILE A 4 -16.39 9.50 -4.36
CA ILE A 4 -16.95 10.19 -5.52
C ILE A 4 -18.18 9.44 -6.00
N GLN A 5 -19.24 10.14 -6.39
CA GLN A 5 -20.36 9.52 -7.06
C GLN A 5 -20.02 9.25 -8.54
N LYS A 6 -20.32 8.04 -9.03
CA LYS A 6 -19.96 7.61 -10.39
C LYS A 6 -20.72 8.37 -11.48
N SER A 7 -22.00 8.68 -11.23
CA SER A 7 -22.93 9.24 -12.21
C SER A 7 -22.53 10.64 -12.70
N ASP A 8 -22.09 11.50 -11.78
CA ASP A 8 -21.79 12.91 -12.06
C ASP A 8 -20.37 13.31 -11.63
N GLN A 9 -19.58 12.37 -11.11
CA GLN A 9 -18.24 12.61 -10.58
C GLN A 9 -18.22 13.61 -9.42
N ALA A 10 -19.34 13.81 -8.71
CA ALA A 10 -19.43 14.71 -7.57
C ALA A 10 -18.68 14.14 -6.36
N LEU A 11 -18.00 15.03 -5.64
CA LEU A 11 -17.33 14.69 -4.37
C LEU A 11 -18.40 14.51 -3.27
N ILE A 12 -18.56 13.27 -2.79
CA ILE A 12 -19.43 12.96 -1.65
C ILE A 12 -18.76 13.43 -0.35
N GLY A 13 -17.45 13.19 -0.22
CA GLY A 13 -16.68 13.66 0.93
C GLY A 13 -15.33 12.99 1.10
N PHE A 14 -14.69 13.32 2.23
CA PHE A 14 -13.47 12.67 2.70
C PHE A 14 -13.79 11.84 3.93
N PHE A 15 -13.40 10.57 3.89
CA PHE A 15 -13.70 9.58 4.91
C PHE A 15 -12.43 8.89 5.37
N GLU A 16 -12.47 8.33 6.59
CA GLU A 16 -11.43 7.43 7.05
C GLU A 16 -11.52 6.10 6.28
N THR A 17 -10.40 5.62 5.74
CA THR A 17 -10.35 4.40 4.93
C THR A 17 -10.97 3.18 5.62
N ALA A 18 -10.87 3.09 6.95
CA ALA A 18 -11.39 1.96 7.71
C ALA A 18 -12.93 1.91 7.76
N ASN A 19 -13.59 3.07 7.70
CA ASN A 19 -15.04 3.20 7.93
C ASN A 19 -15.78 3.79 6.71
N ALA A 20 -15.07 4.13 5.63
CA ALA A 20 -15.61 4.88 4.50
C ALA A 20 -16.88 4.25 3.92
N GLU A 21 -16.93 2.93 3.77
CA GLU A 21 -18.14 2.26 3.26
C GLU A 21 -19.33 2.42 4.21
N GLN A 22 -19.12 2.22 5.51
CA GLN A 22 -20.18 2.37 6.52
C GLN A 22 -20.70 3.81 6.59
N ASP A 23 -19.80 4.78 6.54
CA ASP A 23 -20.13 6.20 6.59
C ASP A 23 -20.91 6.63 5.33
N VAL A 24 -20.53 6.14 4.16
CA VAL A 24 -21.21 6.42 2.88
C VAL A 24 -22.63 5.85 2.87
N VAL A 25 -22.81 4.62 3.35
CA VAL A 25 -24.13 4.01 3.52
C VAL A 25 -24.97 4.76 4.54
N ALA A 26 -24.37 5.20 5.66
CA ALA A 26 -25.05 5.99 6.68
C ALA A 26 -25.54 7.36 6.17
N LEU A 27 -24.86 7.92 5.16
CA LEU A 27 -25.26 9.12 4.45
C LEU A 27 -26.34 8.87 3.37
N GLY A 28 -26.72 7.62 3.13
CA GLY A 28 -27.78 7.22 2.20
C GLY A 28 -27.33 7.02 0.75
N TYR A 29 -26.01 6.90 0.51
CA TYR A 29 -25.48 6.60 -0.82
C TYR A 29 -25.33 5.09 -1.04
N ASP A 30 -25.51 4.65 -2.28
CA ASP A 30 -25.23 3.28 -2.70
C ASP A 30 -23.73 3.11 -2.98
N LEU A 31 -23.12 2.09 -2.39
CA LEU A 31 -21.70 1.75 -2.58
C LEU A 31 -21.40 1.41 -4.03
N ASP A 32 -22.34 0.78 -4.73
CA ASP A 32 -22.16 0.38 -6.14
C ASP A 32 -22.11 1.61 -7.05
N GLU A 33 -22.66 2.75 -6.61
CA GLU A 33 -22.61 4.03 -7.32
C GLU A 33 -21.45 4.92 -6.88
N CYS A 34 -20.56 4.44 -6.00
CA CYS A 34 -19.46 5.23 -5.44
C CYS A 34 -18.08 4.70 -5.87
N ASP A 35 -17.15 5.62 -6.10
CA ASP A 35 -15.73 5.35 -6.28
C ASP A 35 -14.96 5.78 -5.04
N PHE A 36 -14.22 4.83 -4.46
CA PHE A 36 -13.38 5.03 -3.28
C PHE A 36 -11.93 5.25 -3.72
N VAL A 37 -11.49 6.50 -3.68
CA VAL A 37 -10.19 6.92 -4.21
C VAL A 37 -9.28 7.33 -3.06
N LEU A 38 -8.19 6.60 -2.86
CA LEU A 38 -7.13 7.01 -1.95
C LEU A 38 -6.42 8.26 -2.48
N THR A 39 -6.17 9.22 -1.60
CA THR A 39 -5.31 10.36 -1.95
C THR A 39 -3.87 9.90 -2.17
N GLN A 40 -3.07 10.66 -2.92
CA GLN A 40 -1.66 10.31 -3.17
C GLN A 40 -0.89 10.09 -1.85
N SER A 41 -1.09 10.96 -0.86
CA SER A 41 -0.43 10.82 0.45
C SER A 41 -0.85 9.55 1.21
N GLU A 42 -2.09 9.10 1.06
CA GLU A 42 -2.54 7.84 1.64
C GLU A 42 -1.95 6.62 0.92
N GLN A 43 -1.86 6.68 -0.42
CA GLN A 43 -1.20 5.65 -1.22
C GLN A 43 0.28 5.53 -0.86
N ASP A 44 1.00 6.66 -0.81
CA ASP A 44 2.41 6.72 -0.42
C ASP A 44 2.61 6.10 0.97
N ARG A 45 1.73 6.43 1.94
CA ARG A 45 1.78 5.84 3.28
C ARG A 45 1.59 4.31 3.25
N GLN A 46 0.65 3.81 2.47
CA GLN A 46 0.43 2.36 2.34
C GLN A 46 1.63 1.65 1.70
N TYR A 47 2.23 2.24 0.66
CA TYR A 47 3.46 1.71 0.05
C TYR A 47 4.61 1.69 1.06
N LEU A 48 4.79 2.74 1.85
CA LEU A 48 5.81 2.80 2.89
C LEU A 48 5.58 1.76 4.00
N GLN A 49 4.34 1.58 4.43
CA GLN A 49 3.98 0.54 5.41
C GLN A 49 4.24 -0.86 4.86
N PHE A 50 3.88 -1.13 3.60
CA PHE A 50 4.18 -2.40 2.93
C PHE A 50 5.69 -2.66 2.84
N LEU A 51 6.47 -1.64 2.47
CA LEU A 51 7.93 -1.74 2.42
C LEU A 51 8.52 -2.05 3.80
N ALA A 52 8.05 -1.39 4.86
CA ALA A 52 8.52 -1.63 6.22
C ALA A 52 8.10 -3.02 6.74
N SER A 53 6.86 -3.44 6.52
CA SER A 53 6.32 -4.69 7.06
C SER A 53 6.87 -5.95 6.38
N THR A 54 7.39 -5.81 5.16
CA THR A 54 7.98 -6.92 4.39
C THR A 54 9.50 -6.93 4.37
N ASP A 55 10.16 -5.99 5.06
CA ASP A 55 11.61 -5.85 5.02
C ASP A 55 12.32 -7.07 5.65
N TRP A 56 11.84 -7.51 6.82
CA TRP A 56 12.36 -8.70 7.50
C TRP A 56 12.26 -9.98 6.66
N GLN A 57 11.26 -10.08 5.78
CA GLN A 57 11.10 -11.24 4.89
C GLN A 57 12.23 -11.26 3.87
N VAL A 58 12.63 -10.09 3.37
CA VAL A 58 13.72 -9.98 2.41
C VAL A 58 15.06 -10.33 3.04
N THR A 59 15.33 -9.79 4.22
CA THR A 59 16.55 -10.09 4.98
C THR A 59 16.63 -11.56 5.33
N ARG A 60 15.58 -12.12 5.93
CA ARG A 60 15.52 -13.54 6.30
C ARG A 60 15.74 -14.47 5.12
N HIS A 61 15.13 -14.18 3.96
CA HIS A 61 15.31 -15.03 2.77
C HIS A 61 16.76 -15.05 2.31
N ARG A 62 17.43 -13.89 2.30
CA ARG A 62 18.86 -13.79 1.94
C ARG A 62 19.74 -14.55 2.92
N ASP A 63 19.52 -14.37 4.23
CA ASP A 63 20.27 -15.07 5.26
C ASP A 63 20.12 -16.59 5.13
N GLN A 64 18.90 -17.07 4.90
CA GLN A 64 18.63 -18.49 4.72
C GLN A 64 19.29 -19.07 3.46
N GLN A 65 19.30 -18.32 2.36
CA GLN A 65 20.00 -18.71 1.12
C GLN A 65 21.52 -18.76 1.32
N GLU A 66 22.12 -17.77 1.99
CA GLU A 66 23.55 -17.75 2.30
C GLU A 66 23.97 -18.91 3.21
N MET A 67 23.10 -19.28 4.15
CA MET A 67 23.28 -20.43 5.03
C MET A 67 23.06 -21.79 4.33
N GLY A 68 22.55 -21.80 3.08
CA GLY A 68 22.19 -23.04 2.38
C GLY A 68 21.03 -23.79 3.03
N THR A 69 20.13 -23.07 3.70
CA THR A 69 18.96 -23.63 4.41
C THR A 69 17.68 -23.39 3.64
N GLU A 70 16.67 -24.23 3.90
CA GLU A 70 15.34 -24.06 3.29
C GLU A 70 14.72 -22.72 3.68
N THR A 71 14.29 -21.96 2.68
CA THR A 71 13.69 -20.64 2.83
C THR A 71 12.20 -20.76 3.14
N ALA A 72 11.68 -19.82 3.93
CA ALA A 72 10.24 -19.78 4.21
C ALA A 72 9.39 -19.31 3.01
N LEU A 73 10.03 -18.67 2.02
CA LEU A 73 9.43 -18.27 0.75
C LEU A 73 10.04 -19.11 -0.37
N SER A 74 9.24 -19.50 -1.36
CA SER A 74 9.79 -20.04 -2.60
C SER A 74 10.55 -18.95 -3.36
N ASP A 75 11.48 -19.31 -4.24
CA ASP A 75 12.18 -18.33 -5.08
C ASP A 75 11.22 -17.50 -5.95
N ALA A 76 10.11 -18.10 -6.40
CA ALA A 76 9.08 -17.42 -7.17
C ALA A 76 8.31 -16.38 -6.32
N ASP A 77 7.94 -16.74 -5.08
CA ASP A 77 7.28 -15.83 -4.15
C ASP A 77 8.21 -14.70 -3.74
N TYR A 78 9.50 -15.01 -3.53
CA TYR A 78 10.52 -14.02 -3.23
C TYR A 78 10.70 -13.02 -4.38
N GLN A 79 10.76 -13.49 -5.64
CA GLN A 79 10.81 -12.60 -6.80
C GLN A 79 9.55 -11.75 -6.96
N THR A 80 8.38 -12.33 -6.66
CA THR A 80 7.12 -11.60 -6.64
C THR A 80 7.16 -10.48 -5.59
N LEU A 81 7.62 -10.79 -4.38
CA LEU A 81 7.79 -9.81 -3.31
C LEU A 81 8.75 -8.68 -3.71
N LEU A 82 9.92 -9.00 -4.29
CA LEU A 82 10.87 -8.00 -4.76
C LEU A 82 10.27 -7.10 -5.83
N THR A 83 9.53 -7.67 -6.78
CA THR A 83 8.84 -6.92 -7.84
C THR A 83 7.77 -5.99 -7.26
N GLN A 84 6.96 -6.46 -6.32
CA GLN A 84 5.96 -5.64 -5.64
C GLN A 84 6.60 -4.51 -4.84
N ARG A 85 7.70 -4.79 -4.13
CA ARG A 85 8.46 -3.77 -3.39
C ARG A 85 9.07 -2.74 -4.34
N GLN A 86 9.56 -3.13 -5.50
CA GLN A 86 10.07 -2.18 -6.49
C GLN A 86 8.94 -1.27 -7.01
N LYS A 87 7.81 -1.86 -7.40
CA LYS A 87 6.63 -1.09 -7.83
C LYS A 87 6.15 -0.12 -6.76
N ALA A 88 6.13 -0.53 -5.48
CA ALA A 88 5.76 0.34 -4.37
C ALA A 88 6.71 1.54 -4.24
N ARG A 89 8.02 1.35 -4.43
CA ARG A 89 8.99 2.47 -4.44
C ARG A 89 8.77 3.42 -5.61
N ASP A 90 8.50 2.86 -6.80
CA ASP A 90 8.29 3.65 -8.02
C ASP A 90 6.97 4.43 -7.99
N ALA A 91 5.98 3.95 -7.23
CA ALA A 91 4.68 4.58 -7.07
C ALA A 91 4.64 5.69 -6.00
N ILE A 92 5.64 5.78 -5.12
CA ILE A 92 5.72 6.86 -4.12
C ILE A 92 6.14 8.15 -4.81
N VAL A 93 5.29 9.17 -4.71
CA VAL A 93 5.52 10.46 -5.38
C VAL A 93 6.17 11.48 -4.45
N ASP A 94 5.96 11.40 -3.12
CA ASP A 94 6.63 12.27 -2.16
C ASP A 94 8.12 11.87 -1.95
N PRO A 95 9.07 12.68 -2.45
CA PRO A 95 10.49 12.34 -2.36
C PRO A 95 11.04 12.45 -0.93
N ASN A 96 10.45 13.31 -0.07
CA ASN A 96 10.86 13.43 1.33
C ASN A 96 10.40 12.22 2.14
N ALA A 97 9.18 11.73 1.88
CA ALA A 97 8.67 10.52 2.52
C ALA A 97 9.52 9.29 2.14
N LEU A 98 9.87 9.16 0.86
CA LEU A 98 10.74 8.08 0.39
C LEU A 98 12.17 8.19 0.94
N ALA A 99 12.73 9.40 1.01
CA ALA A 99 14.06 9.62 1.58
C ALA A 99 14.11 9.25 3.07
N SER A 100 13.07 9.63 3.84
CA SER A 100 12.97 9.31 5.27
C SER A 100 12.90 7.80 5.50
N TYR A 101 12.12 7.07 4.69
CA TYR A 101 12.10 5.60 4.75
C TYR A 101 13.49 5.01 4.51
N ARG A 102 14.20 5.48 3.48
CA ARG A 102 15.54 4.99 3.18
C ARG A 102 16.49 5.22 4.36
N GLN A 103 16.44 6.35 5.03
CA GLN A 103 17.31 6.62 6.19
C GLN A 103 17.05 5.71 7.40
N ILE A 104 15.82 5.24 7.59
CA ILE A 104 15.45 4.37 8.72
C ILE A 104 15.79 2.90 8.43
N PHE A 105 15.68 2.49 7.17
CA PHE A 105 15.78 1.09 6.74
C PHE A 105 16.97 0.83 5.79
N SER A 106 18.00 1.69 5.77
CA SER A 106 19.30 1.49 5.10
C SER A 106 20.39 1.16 6.09
#